data_AF-A0A1F7W9C2-F1
#
_entry.id   AF-A0A1F7W9C2-F1
#
_cell.length_a   1.000
_cell.length_b   1.000
_cell.length_c   1.000
_cell.angle_alpha   90.00
_cell.angle_beta   90.00
_cell.angle_gamma   90.00
#
_symmetry.space_group_name_H-M   'P 1'
#
loop_
_entity.id
_entity.type
_entity.pdbx_description
1 polymer ?
#
loop_
_entity_poly.entity_id
_entity_poly.type
_entity_poly.pdbx_seq_one_letter_code
_entity_poly.pdbx_strand_id
1 'polypeptide(L)'
;MIEKGPIFGAWNKKFVVAIHTEFYEHLASNVHLVEASKKDADFAWIAVDYDPTLKNKSRHLVVQRVIPSRFDLVLKAFMLTAEDVPPVQDFVSHLERLVARAIEQRRN
;
A
#
# COMPACT_ATOMS: atom_id res chain seq x y z
N MET A 1 2.48 -11.51 0.25
CA MET A 1 1.39 -11.46 -0.77
C MET A 1 1.92 -11.82 -2.15
N ILE A 2 2.93 -11.11 -2.67
CA ILE A 2 3.48 -11.28 -4.02
C ILE A 2 3.83 -12.74 -4.35
N GLU A 3 4.49 -13.46 -3.44
CA GLU A 3 4.83 -14.88 -3.67
C GLU A 3 3.64 -15.85 -3.55
N LYS A 4 2.62 -15.50 -2.76
CA LYS A 4 1.48 -16.39 -2.46
C LYS A 4 0.37 -16.28 -3.50
N GLY A 5 0.21 -15.12 -4.13
CA GLY A 5 -0.79 -14.89 -5.17
C GLY A 5 -0.75 -15.92 -6.31
N PRO A 6 0.43 -16.18 -6.93
CA PRO A 6 0.54 -17.18 -7.99
C PRO A 6 0.17 -18.60 -7.56
N ILE A 7 0.48 -18.98 -6.32
CA ILE A 7 0.14 -20.29 -5.75
C ILE A 7 -1.38 -20.46 -5.66
N PHE A 8 -2.08 -19.46 -5.10
CA PHE A 8 -3.54 -19.51 -4.99
C PHE A 8 -4.23 -19.46 -6.35
N GLY A 9 -3.69 -18.68 -7.29
CA GLY A 9 -4.15 -18.66 -8.68
C GLY A 9 -4.02 -20.03 -9.36
N ALA A 10 -2.88 -20.70 -9.21
CA ALA A 10 -2.65 -22.04 -9.74
C ALA A 10 -3.62 -23.09 -9.16
N TRP A 11 -4.08 -22.90 -7.92
CA TRP A 11 -5.08 -23.77 -7.28
C TRP A 11 -6.52 -23.37 -7.57
N ASN A 12 -6.75 -22.33 -8.37
CA ASN A 12 -8.07 -21.73 -8.63
C ASN A 12 -8.81 -21.39 -7.31
N LYS A 13 -8.07 -20.83 -6.34
CA LYS A 13 -8.60 -20.42 -5.04
C LYS A 13 -8.51 -18.90 -4.90
N LYS A 14 -9.57 -18.31 -4.34
CA LYS A 14 -9.52 -16.94 -3.85
C LYS A 14 -8.83 -16.91 -2.50
N PHE A 15 -8.11 -15.83 -2.20
CA PHE A 15 -7.47 -15.62 -0.90
C PHE A 15 -7.81 -14.25 -0.33
N VAL A 16 -7.49 -14.04 0.94
CA VAL A 16 -7.71 -12.78 1.64
C VAL A 16 -6.46 -12.37 2.40
N VAL A 17 -6.26 -11.06 2.55
CA VAL A 17 -5.17 -10.48 3.34
C VAL A 17 -5.79 -9.56 4.38
N ALA A 18 -5.65 -9.92 5.66
CA ALA A 18 -6.00 -9.02 6.75
C ALA A 18 -4.88 -8.00 6.98
N ILE A 19 -5.23 -6.73 7.08
CA ILE A 19 -4.29 -5.60 7.14
C ILE A 19 -4.85 -4.50 8.05
N HIS A 20 -3.98 -3.81 8.80
CA HIS A 20 -4.42 -2.65 9.59
C HIS A 20 -4.95 -1.54 8.68
N THR A 21 -6.06 -0.88 9.05
CA THR A 21 -6.72 0.11 8.18
C THR A 21 -5.77 1.24 7.79
N GLU A 22 -5.08 1.84 8.75
CA GLU A 22 -4.13 2.93 8.51
C GLU A 22 -3.00 2.51 7.55
N PHE A 23 -2.52 1.28 7.68
CA PHE A 23 -1.45 0.78 6.83
C PHE A 23 -1.95 0.55 5.40
N TYR A 24 -3.18 0.05 5.23
CA TYR A 24 -3.81 -0.06 3.92
C TYR A 24 -4.02 1.31 3.25
N GLU A 25 -4.48 2.31 3.99
CA GLU A 25 -4.68 3.66 3.48
C GLU A 25 -3.36 4.31 3.02
N HIS A 26 -2.30 4.14 3.81
CA HIS A 26 -0.97 4.61 3.42
C HIS A 26 -0.44 3.88 2.18
N LEU A 27 -0.68 2.58 2.08
CA LEU A 27 -0.30 1.80 0.91
C LEU A 27 -1.06 2.27 -0.35
N ALA A 28 -2.37 2.48 -0.24
CA ALA A 28 -3.24 2.91 -1.33
C ALA A 28 -3.06 4.38 -1.74
N SER A 29 -2.49 5.23 -0.88
CA SER A 29 -2.18 6.62 -1.25
C SER A 29 -0.91 6.73 -2.09
N ASN A 30 0.06 5.83 -1.87
CA ASN A 30 1.32 5.80 -2.61
C ASN A 30 1.23 5.00 -3.91
N VAL A 31 0.27 4.07 -3.99
CA VAL A 31 0.10 3.16 -5.11
C VAL A 31 -1.36 3.18 -5.54
N HIS A 32 -1.64 3.46 -6.82
CA HIS A 32 -3.03 3.58 -7.30
C HIS A 32 -3.72 2.20 -7.35
N LEU A 33 -4.29 1.78 -6.22
CA LEU A 33 -5.01 0.52 -6.07
C LEU A 33 -6.49 0.70 -6.47
N VAL A 34 -6.91 0.03 -7.54
CA VAL A 34 -8.29 0.06 -8.03
C VAL A 34 -9.08 -1.10 -7.42
N GLU A 35 -10.20 -0.77 -6.75
CA GLU A 35 -11.13 -1.78 -6.24
C GLU A 35 -11.84 -2.50 -7.41
N ALA A 36 -11.83 -3.83 -7.36
CA ALA A 36 -12.46 -4.66 -8.39
C ALA A 36 -13.91 -5.01 -8.00
N SER A 37 -14.71 -5.45 -8.99
CA SER A 37 -16.00 -6.06 -8.69
C SER A 37 -15.78 -7.41 -7.97
N LYS A 38 -16.74 -7.83 -7.12
CA LYS A 38 -16.66 -9.15 -6.44
C LYS A 38 -16.56 -10.33 -7.41
N LYS A 39 -17.12 -10.19 -8.62
CA LYS A 39 -17.09 -11.22 -9.66
C LYS A 39 -15.68 -11.36 -10.24
N ASP A 40 -15.00 -10.24 -10.46
CA ASP A 40 -13.71 -10.18 -11.14
C ASP A 40 -12.51 -10.22 -10.17
N ALA A 41 -12.77 -10.14 -8.86
CA ALA A 41 -11.75 -10.21 -7.83
C ALA A 41 -11.23 -11.65 -7.63
N ASP A 42 -9.91 -11.81 -7.64
CA ASP A 42 -9.20 -13.04 -7.29
C ASP A 42 -8.74 -13.06 -5.82
N PHE A 43 -8.67 -11.89 -5.16
CA PHE A 43 -8.44 -11.77 -3.73
C PHE A 43 -9.17 -10.58 -3.11
N ALA A 44 -9.13 -10.46 -1.78
CA ALA A 44 -9.62 -9.26 -1.09
C ALA A 44 -8.70 -8.84 0.06
N TRP A 45 -8.60 -7.53 0.27
CA TRP A 45 -8.08 -6.96 1.50
C TRP A 45 -9.18 -6.90 2.55
N ILE A 46 -8.85 -7.26 3.78
CA ILE A 46 -9.71 -7.09 4.93
C ILE A 46 -9.02 -6.07 5.83
N ALA A 47 -9.44 -4.81 5.75
CA ALA A 47 -8.97 -3.75 6.62
C ALA A 47 -9.58 -3.94 8.01
N VAL A 48 -8.72 -4.05 9.01
CA VAL A 48 -9.10 -4.34 10.40
C VAL A 48 -8.46 -3.34 11.36
N ASP A 49 -9.18 -2.99 12.41
CA ASP A 49 -8.65 -2.21 13.53
C ASP A 49 -9.07 -2.82 14.86
N TYR A 50 -8.48 -2.36 15.95
CA TYR A 50 -8.95 -2.71 17.29
C TYR A 50 -10.32 -2.09 17.56
N ASP A 51 -11.18 -2.85 18.24
CA ASP A 51 -12.46 -2.33 18.71
C ASP A 51 -12.24 -1.21 19.74
N PRO A 52 -12.59 0.06 19.43
CA PRO A 52 -12.36 1.19 20.33
C PRO A 52 -13.31 1.18 21.54
N THR A 53 -14.38 0.38 21.52
CA THR A 53 -15.38 0.33 22.59
C THR A 53 -14.95 -0.56 23.77
N LEU A 54 -13.99 -1.45 23.54
CA LEU A 54 -13.50 -2.39 24.53
C LEU A 54 -12.37 -1.75 25.36
N LYS A 55 -12.74 -1.07 26.43
CA LYS A 55 -11.80 -0.41 27.37
C LYS A 55 -10.85 -1.36 28.12
N ASN A 56 -11.07 -2.68 28.09
CA ASN A 56 -10.35 -3.65 28.90
C ASN A 56 -9.70 -4.73 28.06
N LYS A 57 -8.39 -4.62 27.82
CA LYS A 57 -7.37 -5.66 27.52
C LYS A 57 -7.65 -6.73 26.45
N SER A 58 -8.84 -6.90 25.91
CA SER A 58 -9.10 -7.85 24.85
C SER A 58 -8.87 -7.18 23.50
N ARG A 59 -7.80 -7.63 22.84
CA ARG A 59 -7.37 -7.20 21.51
C ARG A 59 -8.30 -7.81 20.46
N HIS A 60 -9.57 -7.41 20.43
CA HIS A 60 -10.48 -7.81 19.36
C HIS A 60 -10.27 -6.93 18.14
N LEU A 61 -10.12 -7.59 17.00
CA LEU A 61 -10.08 -6.93 15.70
C LEU A 61 -11.50 -6.90 15.14
N VAL A 62 -11.90 -5.73 14.68
CA VAL A 62 -13.14 -5.51 13.93
C VAL A 62 -12.81 -5.25 12.48
N VAL A 63 -13.61 -5.81 11.57
CA VAL A 63 -13.48 -5.55 10.13
C VAL A 63 -14.08 -4.18 9.85
N GLN A 64 -13.24 -3.26 9.37
CA GLN A 64 -13.68 -1.95 8.93
C GLN A 64 -14.15 -1.98 7.47
N ARG A 65 -13.41 -2.70 6.61
CA ARG A 65 -13.70 -2.74 5.18
C ARG A 65 -13.20 -4.04 4.55
N VAL A 66 -13.96 -4.52 3.57
CA VAL A 66 -13.52 -5.57 2.65
C VAL A 66 -13.35 -4.93 1.28
N ILE A 67 -12.14 -4.99 0.72
CA ILE A 67 -11.81 -4.42 -0.59
C ILE A 67 -11.50 -5.56 -1.56
N PRO A 68 -12.43 -5.94 -2.45
CA PRO A 68 -12.15 -6.90 -3.51
C PRO A 68 -11.10 -6.34 -4.47
N SER A 69 -10.15 -7.17 -4.88
CA SER A 69 -9.01 -6.73 -5.68
C SER A 69 -8.57 -7.80 -6.67
N ARG A 70 -7.81 -7.34 -7.66
CA ARG A 70 -7.18 -8.17 -8.68
C ARG A 70 -5.67 -8.22 -8.44
N PHE A 71 -5.13 -9.42 -8.26
CA PHE A 71 -3.73 -9.60 -7.89
C PHE A 71 -2.76 -9.08 -8.95
N ASP A 72 -3.08 -9.26 -10.23
CA ASP A 72 -2.27 -8.77 -11.35
C ASP A 72 -2.16 -7.24 -11.37
N LEU A 73 -3.28 -6.54 -11.15
CA LEU A 73 -3.31 -5.08 -11.08
C LEU A 73 -2.55 -4.56 -9.88
N VAL A 74 -2.71 -5.22 -8.73
CA VAL A 74 -2.01 -4.87 -7.49
C VAL A 74 -0.51 -5.08 -7.65
N LEU A 75 -0.08 -6.22 -8.20
CA LEU A 75 1.33 -6.49 -8.47
C LEU A 75 1.92 -5.43 -9.41
N LYS A 76 1.21 -5.12 -10.51
CA LYS A 76 1.64 -4.08 -11.45
C LYS A 76 1.80 -2.73 -10.77
N ALA A 77 0.90 -2.38 -9.84
CA ALA A 77 0.97 -1.12 -9.12
C ALA A 77 2.15 -1.06 -8.11
N PHE A 78 2.59 -2.21 -7.56
CA PHE A 78 3.77 -2.28 -6.68
C PHE A 78 5.11 -2.44 -7.40
N MET A 79 5.10 -2.87 -8.66
CA MET A 79 6.31 -2.99 -9.45
C MET A 79 6.73 -1.60 -9.92
N LEU A 80 7.76 -1.04 -9.31
CA LEU A 80 8.46 0.13 -9.83
C LEU A 80 8.97 -0.21 -11.23
N THR A 81 8.43 0.45 -12.25
CA THR A 81 9.03 0.43 -13.58
C THR A 81 10.20 1.40 -13.62
N ALA A 82 11.12 1.23 -14.57
CA ALA A 82 12.24 2.17 -14.74
C ALA A 82 11.78 3.62 -15.00
N GLU A 83 10.54 3.80 -15.48
CA GLU A 83 9.90 5.09 -15.71
C GLU A 83 9.37 5.73 -14.41
N ASP A 84 9.11 4.93 -13.37
CA ASP A 84 8.65 5.39 -12.04
C ASP A 84 9.82 5.84 -11.14
N VAL A 85 11.07 5.55 -11.55
CA VAL A 85 12.27 5.97 -10.83
C VAL A 85 12.73 7.31 -11.43
N PRO A 86 12.68 8.42 -10.67
CA PRO A 86 13.15 9.71 -11.15
C PRO A 86 14.61 9.60 -11.61
N PRO A 87 15.02 10.30 -12.68
CA PRO A 87 16.43 10.41 -13.06
C PRO A 87 17.28 10.79 -11.85
N VAL A 88 18.46 10.17 -11.70
CA VAL A 88 19.37 10.48 -10.59
C VAL A 88 19.68 11.97 -10.50
N GLN A 89 19.67 12.68 -11.63
CA GLN A 89 19.83 14.12 -11.73
C GLN A 89 18.78 14.88 -10.91
N ASP A 90 17.52 14.44 -10.89
CA ASP A 90 16.46 15.12 -10.13
C ASP A 90 16.70 15.02 -8.62
N PHE A 91 17.22 13.88 -8.17
CA PHE A 91 17.65 13.68 -6.79
C PHE A 91 18.83 14.58 -6.43
N VAL A 92 19.86 14.64 -7.29
CA VAL A 92 21.03 15.52 -7.10
C VAL A 92 20.59 16.99 -7.03
N SER A 93 19.76 17.45 -7.96
CA SER A 93 19.23 18.82 -7.98
C SER A 93 18.30 19.13 -6.80
N HIS A 94 17.63 18.13 -6.22
CA HIS A 94 16.90 18.31 -4.96
C HIS A 94 17.85 18.53 -3.79
N LEU A 95 18.92 17.73 -3.67
CA LEU A 95 19.93 17.89 -2.62
C LEU A 95 20.64 19.23 -2.71
N GLU A 96 21.03 19.66 -3.90
CA GLU A 96 21.66 20.97 -4.12
C GLU A 96 20.77 22.12 -3.64
N ARG A 97 19.47 22.05 -3.93
CA ARG A 97 18.49 23.04 -3.44
C ARG A 97 18.37 23.05 -1.92
N LEU A 98 18.39 21.88 -1.28
CA LEU A 98 18.35 21.79 0.18
C LEU A 98 19.61 22.39 0.82
N VAL A 99 20.78 22.10 0.26
CA VAL A 99 22.06 22.66 0.72
C VAL A 99 22.09 24.18 0.55
N ALA A 100 21.66 24.69 -0.61
CA ALA A 100 21.59 26.13 -0.86
C ALA A 100 20.69 26.86 0.16
N ARG A 101 19.50 26.31 0.44
CA ARG A 101 18.58 26.84 1.47
C ARG A 101 19.20 26.83 2.86
N ALA A 102 19.90 25.75 3.23
CA ALA A 102 20.54 25.64 4.54
C ALA A 102 21.68 26.66 4.70
N ILE A 103 22.41 26.97 3.63
CA ILE A 103 23.46 28.00 3.62
C ILE A 103 22.85 29.40 3.79
N GLU A 104 21.76 29.71 3.08
CA GLU A 104 21.05 31.00 3.22
C GLU A 104 20.48 31.20 4.62
N GLN A 105 19.89 30.17 5.23
CA GLN A 105 19.34 30.23 6.59
C GLN A 105 20.40 30.44 7.67
N ARG A 106 21.66 30.04 7.43
CA ARG A 106 22.78 30.31 8.36
C ARG A 106 23.41 31.69 8.18
N ARG A 107 23.11 32.37 7.08
CA ARG A 107 23.66 33.69 6.74
C ARG A 107 22.81 34.86 7.24
N ASN A 108 21.54 34.59 7.57
CA ASN A 108 20.61 35.49 8.25
C ASN A 108 20.54 35.15 9.74
#